data_AF-A0A421JJP0-F1
#
_entry.id   AF-A0A421JJP0-F1
#
_cell.length_a   1.000
_cell.length_b   1.000
_cell.length_c   1.000
_cell.angle_alpha   90.00
_cell.angle_beta   90.00
_cell.angle_gamma   90.00
#
_symmetry.space_group_name_H-M   'P 1'
#
loop_
_entity.id
_entity.type
_entity.pdbx_description
1 polymer ?
#
loop_
_entity_poly.entity_id
_entity_poly.type
_entity_poly.pdbx_seq_one_letter_code
_entity_poly.pdbx_strand_id
1 'polypeptide(L)'
;MNDSKTLPEYAPTSTTSYTVSASSSQYNSEITKSSLFKTPLHKSVYDSLAEIYSILPTLEMLEVSYIKDYITDKERYTSTSYRLINQYQIIMKGFIEDSEKLNLVGKILPGLDINSNNFLTLLSNKFQANCPHAIKRLQSGVPATIEHLSTQVESLHPSLTTPPPSTTQANTSAKLISQITGNFITCMDAVKLNYKTKSQLHPLLSELVVNLNDLVENEQHKSLEFSGKSKLINWLIKVNNLQDGQEIDPNDADILLNDLDTAYKGFYTSLE
;
A
#
# COMPACT_ATOMS: atom_id res chain seq x y z
N MET A 1 11.61 82.92 40.71
CA MET A 1 10.47 82.72 39.81
C MET A 1 10.59 81.31 39.22
N ASN A 2 9.89 80.35 39.81
CA ASN A 2 9.74 78.99 39.29
C ASN A 2 8.52 79.01 38.38
N ASP A 3 8.72 78.96 37.06
CA ASP A 3 7.64 78.76 36.10
C ASP A 3 7.54 77.26 35.77
N SER A 4 6.88 76.53 36.66
CA SER A 4 6.47 75.14 36.43
C SER A 4 5.25 75.17 35.50
N LYS A 5 5.49 75.20 34.19
CA LYS A 5 4.44 75.09 33.18
C LYS A 5 3.93 73.64 33.13
N THR A 6 2.93 73.34 33.97
CA THR A 6 2.20 72.06 33.95
C THR A 6 1.42 71.94 32.64
N LEU A 7 1.72 70.90 31.86
CA LEU A 7 0.96 70.54 30.67
C LEU A 7 -0.42 69.99 31.07
N PRO A 8 -1.50 70.30 30.33
CA PRO A 8 -2.84 69.80 30.62
C PRO A 8 -2.94 68.27 30.42
N GLU A 9 -3.59 67.57 31.35
CA GLU A 9 -3.73 66.10 31.45
C GLU A 9 -4.40 65.40 30.25
N TYR A 10 -4.96 66.14 29.29
CA TYR A 10 -5.78 65.58 28.20
C TYR A 10 -5.33 65.94 26.79
N ALA A 11 -4.13 66.51 26.61
CA ALA A 11 -3.57 66.65 25.26
C ALA A 11 -3.11 65.27 24.76
N PRO A 12 -3.58 64.76 23.61
CA PRO A 12 -3.04 63.55 23.02
C PRO A 12 -1.61 63.85 22.59
N THR A 13 -0.64 63.53 23.43
CA THR A 13 0.77 63.58 23.06
C THR A 13 0.98 62.62 21.90
N SER A 14 1.55 63.10 20.78
CA SER A 14 1.98 62.32 19.61
C SER A 14 3.03 61.24 19.94
N THR A 15 3.25 60.96 21.22
CA THR A 15 4.19 60.01 21.79
C THR A 15 3.52 58.71 22.23
N THR A 16 2.24 58.51 21.95
CA THR A 16 1.66 57.15 22.01
C THR A 16 2.06 56.40 20.74
N SER A 17 3.35 56.14 20.58
CA SER A 17 3.77 55.03 19.74
C SER A 17 3.33 53.76 20.47
N TYR A 18 2.42 53.01 19.87
CA TYR A 18 2.13 51.65 20.31
C TYR A 18 3.39 50.81 20.04
N THR A 19 4.34 50.86 20.97
CA THR A 19 5.51 49.97 20.96
C THR A 19 5.04 48.65 21.57
N VAL A 20 4.75 47.68 20.70
CA VAL A 20 4.48 46.30 21.11
C VAL A 20 5.67 45.82 21.93
N SER A 21 5.45 45.54 23.21
CA SER A 21 6.49 45.02 24.10
C SER A 21 7.07 43.74 23.49
N ALA A 22 8.38 43.72 23.22
CA ALA A 22 9.07 42.58 22.60
C ALA A 22 9.04 41.27 23.44
N SER A 23 8.42 41.31 24.63
CA SER A 23 8.23 40.21 25.56
C SER A 23 6.81 39.63 25.57
N SER A 24 5.86 40.15 24.78
CA SER A 24 4.59 39.46 24.56
C SER A 24 4.82 38.36 23.53
N SER A 25 4.49 37.12 23.88
CA SER A 25 4.51 35.96 22.99
C SER A 25 4.05 36.35 21.59
N GLN A 26 4.75 35.89 20.55
CA GLN A 26 4.48 36.18 19.13
C GLN A 26 3.08 35.69 18.71
N TYR A 27 2.02 36.37 19.14
CA TYR A 27 0.65 36.14 18.68
C TYR A 27 0.35 36.93 17.39
N ASN A 28 1.29 37.76 16.94
CA ASN A 28 1.10 38.74 15.86
C ASN A 28 1.93 38.44 14.61
N SER A 29 2.59 37.27 14.53
CA SER A 29 3.28 36.89 13.30
C SER A 29 2.25 36.54 12.23
N GLU A 30 1.96 37.48 11.33
CA GLU A 30 1.19 37.18 10.14
C GLU A 30 1.88 36.05 9.37
N ILE A 31 1.16 34.94 9.18
CA ILE A 31 1.63 33.82 8.36
C ILE A 31 1.54 34.27 6.90
N THR A 32 2.58 34.93 6.42
CA THR A 32 2.67 35.32 5.01
C THR A 32 3.09 34.11 4.18
N LYS A 33 2.60 34.03 2.92
CA LYS A 33 2.99 33.00 1.95
C LYS A 33 4.50 32.79 1.86
N SER A 34 5.27 33.88 1.96
CA SER A 34 6.74 33.90 1.96
C SER A 34 7.38 33.24 3.19
N SER A 35 6.67 33.17 4.32
CA SER A 35 7.12 32.48 5.53
C SER A 35 6.94 30.96 5.42
N LEU A 36 5.94 30.49 4.66
CA LEU A 36 5.63 29.08 4.47
C LEU A 36 6.42 28.44 3.33
N PHE A 37 6.59 29.17 2.21
CA PHE A 37 7.31 28.69 1.03
C PHE A 37 8.68 29.38 0.91
N LYS A 38 9.69 28.81 1.56
CA LYS A 38 11.07 29.35 1.49
C LYS A 38 11.81 28.99 0.21
N THR A 39 11.42 27.89 -0.43
CA THR A 39 12.12 27.29 -1.57
C THR A 39 11.07 26.73 -2.54
N PRO A 40 11.31 26.69 -3.87
CA PRO A 40 10.44 25.99 -4.82
C PRO A 40 10.15 24.53 -4.41
N LEU A 41 11.11 23.86 -3.80
CA LEU A 41 10.94 22.51 -3.25
C LEU A 41 9.87 22.45 -2.14
N HIS A 42 9.86 23.42 -1.21
CA HIS A 42 8.82 23.52 -0.18
C HIS A 42 7.43 23.62 -0.79
N LYS A 43 7.30 24.44 -1.84
CA LYS A 43 6.02 24.58 -2.55
C LYS A 43 5.57 23.25 -3.14
N SER A 44 6.47 22.55 -3.87
CA SER A 44 6.16 21.24 -4.44
C SER A 44 5.73 20.21 -3.38
N VAL A 45 6.40 20.17 -2.22
CA VAL A 45 6.04 19.24 -1.14
C VAL A 45 4.66 19.56 -0.56
N TYR A 46 4.37 20.84 -0.31
CA TYR A 46 3.05 21.25 0.18
C TYR A 46 1.94 21.01 -0.85
N ASP A 47 2.21 21.20 -2.15
CA ASP A 47 1.25 20.89 -3.21
C ASP A 47 0.95 19.37 -3.23
N SER A 48 1.97 18.52 -3.09
CA SER A 48 1.78 17.07 -2.98
C SER A 48 1.07 16.64 -1.69
N LEU A 49 1.38 17.27 -0.55
CA LEU A 49 0.67 17.02 0.72
C LEU A 49 -0.80 17.46 0.65
N ALA A 50 -1.08 18.57 -0.02
CA ALA A 50 -2.44 19.06 -0.23
C ALA A 50 -3.25 18.10 -1.11
N GLU A 51 -2.62 17.50 -2.13
CA GLU A 51 -3.27 16.49 -2.97
C GLU A 51 -3.63 15.24 -2.13
N ILE A 52 -2.71 14.75 -1.30
CA ILE A 52 -3.01 13.62 -0.39
C ILE A 52 -4.13 14.00 0.59
N TYR A 53 -4.08 15.22 1.14
CA TYR A 53 -5.12 15.71 2.02
C TYR A 53 -6.47 15.84 1.31
N SER A 54 -6.52 16.11 0.01
CA SER A 54 -7.75 16.13 -0.80
C SER A 54 -8.30 14.71 -1.05
N ILE A 55 -7.42 13.74 -1.27
CA ILE A 55 -7.79 12.34 -1.47
C ILE A 55 -8.46 11.75 -0.22
N LEU A 56 -7.97 12.04 0.99
CA LEU A 56 -8.51 11.49 2.25
C LEU A 56 -10.03 11.71 2.43
N PRO A 57 -10.56 12.94 2.50
CA PRO A 57 -11.98 13.21 2.71
C PRO A 57 -12.81 12.76 1.50
N THR A 58 -12.25 12.82 0.29
CA THR A 58 -12.93 12.33 -0.92
C THR A 58 -13.16 10.82 -0.84
N LEU A 59 -12.13 10.07 -0.45
CA LEU A 59 -12.22 8.63 -0.26
C LEU A 59 -13.12 8.29 0.94
N GLU A 60 -13.06 9.04 2.03
CA GLU A 60 -13.95 8.85 3.19
C GLU A 60 -15.42 8.97 2.79
N MET A 61 -15.77 10.02 2.05
CA MET A 61 -17.13 10.22 1.56
C MET A 61 -17.56 9.10 0.61
N LEU A 62 -16.65 8.64 -0.25
CA LEU A 62 -16.89 7.52 -1.17
C LEU A 62 -17.18 6.22 -0.39
N GLU A 63 -16.39 5.91 0.64
CA GLU A 63 -16.58 4.75 1.51
C GLU A 63 -17.92 4.83 2.26
N VAL A 64 -18.20 5.96 2.91
CA VAL A 64 -19.44 6.14 3.68
C VAL A 64 -20.67 6.06 2.77
N SER A 65 -20.58 6.60 1.55
CA SER A 65 -21.67 6.55 0.57
C SER A 65 -21.91 5.13 0.05
N TYR A 66 -20.85 4.35 -0.11
CA TYR A 66 -20.96 2.94 -0.48
C TYR A 66 -21.56 2.10 0.65
N ILE A 67 -21.11 2.28 1.89
CA ILE A 67 -21.64 1.57 3.09
C ILE A 67 -23.12 1.87 3.31
N LYS A 68 -23.58 3.08 2.95
CA LYS A 68 -24.99 3.51 3.08
C LYS A 68 -25.86 3.15 1.87
N ASP A 69 -25.34 2.35 0.92
CA ASP A 69 -26.02 1.98 -0.32
C ASP A 69 -26.46 3.16 -1.21
N TYR A 70 -25.85 4.35 -1.06
CA TYR A 70 -26.09 5.47 -1.98
C TYR A 70 -25.45 5.23 -3.36
N ILE A 71 -24.47 4.35 -3.44
CA ILE A 71 -23.82 3.95 -4.69
C ILE A 71 -24.26 2.53 -5.05
N THR A 72 -25.23 2.43 -5.96
CA THR A 72 -25.78 1.15 -6.42
C THR A 72 -24.84 0.41 -7.37
N ASP A 73 -24.01 1.15 -8.11
CA ASP A 73 -23.05 0.59 -9.07
C ASP A 73 -21.72 0.22 -8.37
N LYS A 74 -21.57 -1.08 -8.07
CA LYS A 74 -20.39 -1.65 -7.41
C LYS A 74 -19.11 -1.49 -8.23
N GLU A 75 -19.20 -1.53 -9.56
CA GLU A 75 -18.03 -1.41 -10.43
C GLU A 75 -17.50 0.02 -10.43
N ARG A 76 -18.39 1.02 -10.50
CA ARG A 76 -18.01 2.43 -10.40
C ARG A 76 -17.36 2.78 -9.07
N TYR A 77 -17.89 2.26 -7.97
CA TYR A 77 -17.25 2.40 -6.65
C TYR A 77 -15.84 1.81 -6.67
N THR A 78 -15.70 0.58 -7.17
CA THR A 78 -14.42 -0.15 -7.18
C THR A 78 -13.38 0.58 -8.02
N SER A 79 -13.74 0.97 -9.24
CA SER A 79 -12.86 1.72 -10.15
C SER A 79 -12.44 3.07 -9.57
N THR A 80 -13.38 3.82 -8.99
CA THR A 80 -13.10 5.14 -8.41
C THR A 80 -12.21 5.02 -7.17
N SER A 81 -12.48 4.05 -6.30
CA SER A 81 -11.67 3.77 -5.11
C SER A 81 -10.25 3.37 -5.50
N TYR A 82 -10.10 2.48 -6.48
CA TYR A 82 -8.79 2.04 -6.98
C TYR A 82 -7.98 3.21 -7.56
N ARG A 83 -8.65 4.08 -8.32
CA ARG A 83 -8.01 5.29 -8.86
C ARG A 83 -7.48 6.21 -7.76
N LEU A 84 -8.26 6.47 -6.71
CA LEU A 84 -7.85 7.33 -5.59
C LEU A 84 -6.69 6.70 -4.79
N ILE A 85 -6.73 5.39 -4.57
CA ILE A 85 -5.65 4.67 -3.89
C ILE A 85 -4.35 4.73 -4.70
N ASN A 86 -4.43 4.49 -6.01
CA ASN A 86 -3.26 4.55 -6.90
C ASN A 86 -2.65 5.96 -6.96
N GLN A 87 -3.50 7.01 -7.00
CA GLN A 87 -3.03 8.39 -6.92
C GLN A 87 -2.21 8.65 -5.64
N TYR A 88 -2.72 8.19 -4.48
CA TYR A 88 -1.99 8.28 -3.22
C TYR A 88 -0.64 7.53 -3.28
N GLN A 89 -0.62 6.30 -3.78
CA GLN A 89 0.59 5.49 -3.88
C GLN A 89 1.66 6.15 -4.77
N ILE A 90 1.25 6.72 -5.91
CA ILE A 90 2.17 7.43 -6.83
C ILE A 90 2.80 8.64 -6.13
N ILE A 91 2.01 9.43 -5.38
CA ILE A 91 2.52 10.59 -4.66
C ILE A 91 3.49 10.16 -3.55
N MET A 92 3.15 9.10 -2.80
CA MET A 92 4.05 8.52 -1.79
C MET A 92 5.37 8.03 -2.40
N LYS A 93 5.31 7.31 -3.53
CA LYS A 93 6.51 6.86 -4.24
C LYS A 93 7.39 8.04 -4.66
N GLY A 94 6.78 9.12 -5.14
CA GLY A 94 7.48 10.36 -5.50
C GLY A 94 8.17 11.05 -4.32
N PHE A 95 7.73 10.84 -3.08
CA PHE A 95 8.46 11.28 -1.89
C PHE A 95 9.61 10.34 -1.51
N ILE A 96 9.44 9.03 -1.68
CA ILE A 96 10.47 8.03 -1.37
C ILE A 96 11.65 8.13 -2.34
N GLU A 97 11.38 8.37 -3.63
CA GLU A 97 12.40 8.53 -4.67
C GLU A 97 13.25 9.82 -4.50
N ASP A 98 12.69 10.84 -3.84
CA ASP A 98 13.32 12.15 -3.69
C ASP A 98 13.71 12.42 -2.22
N SER A 99 14.97 12.11 -1.90
CA SER A 99 15.55 12.26 -0.57
C SER A 99 15.40 13.66 0.02
N GLU A 100 15.39 14.71 -0.81
CA GLU A 100 15.24 16.09 -0.33
C GLU A 100 13.80 16.38 0.09
N LYS A 101 12.82 15.91 -0.70
CA LYS A 101 11.39 16.00 -0.32
C LYS A 101 11.13 15.20 0.95
N LEU A 102 11.69 14.01 1.06
CA LEU A 102 11.53 13.15 2.24
C LEU A 102 12.04 13.82 3.53
N ASN A 103 13.22 14.44 3.47
CA ASN A 103 13.75 15.22 4.60
C ASN A 103 12.81 16.37 5.00
N LEU A 104 12.21 17.02 4.00
CA LEU A 104 11.28 18.12 4.22
C LEU A 104 9.97 17.67 4.85
N VAL A 105 9.43 16.55 4.37
CA VAL A 105 8.23 15.93 4.95
C VAL A 105 8.52 15.53 6.40
N GLY A 106 9.67 14.94 6.70
CA GLY A 106 10.07 14.61 8.08
C GLY A 106 10.21 15.83 9.00
N LYS A 107 10.59 17.00 8.47
CA LYS A 107 10.55 18.27 9.23
C LYS A 107 9.13 18.77 9.46
N ILE A 108 8.23 18.57 8.49
CA ILE A 108 6.83 19.00 8.56
C ILE A 108 6.00 18.07 9.45
N LEU A 109 6.32 16.78 9.47
CA LEU A 109 5.67 15.70 10.21
C LEU A 109 6.73 14.99 11.07
N PRO A 110 7.01 15.51 12.29
CA PRO A 110 8.00 14.89 13.17
C PRO A 110 7.54 13.49 13.60
N GLY A 111 8.43 12.50 13.52
CA GLY A 111 8.14 11.10 13.84
C GLY A 111 7.75 10.22 12.66
N LEU A 112 7.95 10.71 11.42
CA LEU A 112 7.72 9.93 10.22
C LEU A 112 8.70 8.74 10.15
N ASP A 113 8.19 7.54 10.38
CA ASP A 113 8.78 6.31 9.88
C ASP A 113 8.19 6.05 8.48
N ILE A 114 9.06 5.99 7.47
CA ILE A 114 8.69 5.86 6.07
C ILE A 114 8.19 4.43 5.78
N ASN A 115 8.54 3.46 6.63
CA ASN A 115 8.25 2.04 6.44
C ASN A 115 7.03 1.57 7.23
N SER A 116 6.76 2.19 8.38
CA SER A 116 5.55 1.93 9.15
C SER A 116 4.44 2.85 8.67
N ASN A 117 3.22 2.35 8.50
CA ASN A 117 1.99 3.03 8.04
C ASN A 117 1.51 4.25 8.88
N ASN A 118 2.43 4.95 9.55
CA ASN A 118 2.25 6.06 10.47
C ASN A 118 2.03 7.40 9.74
N PHE A 119 2.43 7.53 8.47
CA PHE A 119 2.26 8.76 7.69
C PHE A 119 0.81 9.29 7.74
N LEU A 120 -0.17 8.41 7.46
CA LEU A 120 -1.60 8.77 7.46
C LEU A 120 -2.10 9.16 8.86
N THR A 121 -1.61 8.49 9.89
CA THR A 121 -1.93 8.80 11.30
C THR A 121 -1.37 10.16 11.71
N LEU A 122 -0.11 10.46 11.35
CA LEU A 122 0.51 11.77 11.62
C LEU A 122 -0.18 12.89 10.83
N LEU A 123 -0.53 12.62 9.57
CA LEU A 123 -1.26 13.56 8.74
C LEU A 123 -2.64 13.86 9.34
N SER A 124 -3.37 12.82 9.73
CA SER A 124 -4.68 12.94 10.38
C SER A 124 -4.60 13.71 11.70
N ASN A 125 -3.61 13.40 12.56
CA ASN A 125 -3.41 14.09 13.83
C ASN A 125 -3.01 15.57 13.63
N LYS A 126 -2.17 15.85 12.63
CA LYS A 126 -1.67 17.20 12.37
C LYS A 126 -2.75 18.11 11.78
N PHE A 127 -3.56 17.59 10.86
CA PHE A 127 -4.58 18.36 10.14
C PHE A 127 -6.01 18.11 10.65
N GLN A 128 -6.15 17.36 11.76
CA GLN A 128 -7.43 16.95 12.37
C GLN A 128 -8.43 16.35 11.36
N ALA A 129 -7.94 15.60 10.39
CA ALA A 129 -8.78 14.91 9.41
C ALA A 129 -9.33 13.60 10.03
N ASN A 130 -10.58 13.62 10.50
CA ASN A 130 -11.24 12.42 11.01
C ASN A 130 -11.77 11.56 9.84
N CYS A 131 -10.88 10.78 9.22
CA CYS A 131 -11.19 9.93 8.08
C CYS A 131 -10.78 8.46 8.33
N PRO A 132 -11.42 7.76 9.29
CA PRO A 132 -11.01 6.42 9.70
C PRO A 132 -11.20 5.36 8.60
N HIS A 133 -12.21 5.51 7.71
CA HIS A 133 -12.46 4.56 6.64
C HIS A 133 -11.45 4.71 5.50
N ALA A 134 -11.16 5.96 5.12
CA ALA A 134 -10.13 6.28 4.13
C ALA A 134 -8.75 5.82 4.59
N ILE A 135 -8.38 6.04 5.85
CA ILE A 135 -7.07 5.60 6.39
C ILE A 135 -6.94 4.08 6.27
N LYS A 136 -7.94 3.31 6.73
CA LYS A 136 -7.94 1.85 6.60
C LYS A 136 -7.79 1.42 5.14
N ARG A 137 -8.47 2.11 4.23
CA ARG A 137 -8.44 1.79 2.80
C ARG A 137 -7.10 2.11 2.13
N LEU A 138 -6.50 3.24 2.46
CA LEU A 138 -5.17 3.61 1.94
C LEU A 138 -4.08 2.70 2.52
N GLN A 139 -4.25 2.21 3.75
CA GLN A 139 -3.36 1.20 4.35
C GLN A 139 -3.52 -0.18 3.73
N SER A 140 -4.75 -0.60 3.38
CA SER A 140 -4.98 -1.91 2.75
C SER A 140 -4.60 -1.92 1.27
N GLY A 141 -4.61 -0.78 0.59
CA GLY A 141 -4.22 -0.65 -0.82
C GLY A 141 -5.23 -1.24 -1.81
N VAL A 142 -6.38 -1.75 -1.35
CA VAL A 142 -7.41 -2.38 -2.20
C VAL A 142 -8.83 -1.99 -1.80
N PRO A 143 -9.76 -1.74 -2.74
CA PRO A 143 -11.17 -1.47 -2.46
C PRO A 143 -11.88 -2.54 -1.60
N ALA A 144 -12.89 -2.15 -0.81
CA ALA A 144 -13.63 -3.05 0.09
C ALA A 144 -14.32 -4.17 -0.69
N THR A 145 -14.74 -3.89 -1.92
CA THR A 145 -15.35 -4.86 -2.80
C THR A 145 -14.44 -6.04 -3.11
N ILE A 146 -13.13 -5.82 -3.17
CA ILE A 146 -12.11 -6.85 -3.46
C ILE A 146 -11.65 -7.52 -2.15
N GLU A 147 -11.52 -6.74 -1.08
CA GLU A 147 -11.27 -7.25 0.27
C GLU A 147 -12.38 -8.23 0.71
N HIS A 148 -13.65 -7.86 0.52
CA HIS A 148 -14.81 -8.68 0.87
C HIS A 148 -15.24 -9.70 -0.21
N LEU A 149 -14.85 -9.55 -1.49
CA LEU A 149 -15.04 -10.64 -2.47
C LEU A 149 -14.25 -11.88 -2.05
N SER A 150 -13.06 -11.66 -1.50
CA SER A 150 -12.23 -12.74 -0.95
C SER A 150 -12.94 -13.48 0.19
N THR A 151 -13.78 -12.79 0.97
CA THR A 151 -14.62 -13.39 2.03
C THR A 151 -15.90 -14.05 1.48
N GLN A 152 -16.50 -13.52 0.40
CA GLN A 152 -17.74 -14.08 -0.17
C GLN A 152 -17.52 -15.37 -0.96
N VAL A 153 -16.37 -15.55 -1.63
CA VAL A 153 -16.06 -16.83 -2.31
C VAL A 153 -15.91 -17.98 -1.31
N GLU A 154 -15.57 -17.68 -0.06
CA GLU A 154 -15.48 -18.66 1.04
C GLU A 154 -16.84 -19.07 1.63
N SER A 155 -17.94 -18.41 1.22
CA SER A 155 -19.29 -18.66 1.76
C SER A 155 -20.17 -19.59 0.91
N LEU A 156 -19.62 -20.24 -0.12
CA LEU A 156 -20.33 -21.26 -0.92
C LEU A 156 -20.11 -22.71 -0.45
N HIS A 157 -19.38 -22.94 0.65
CA HIS A 157 -19.24 -24.27 1.24
C HIS A 157 -19.58 -24.25 2.75
N PRO A 158 -20.65 -24.93 3.19
CA PRO A 158 -20.98 -25.02 4.61
C PRO A 158 -20.09 -26.09 5.26
N SER A 159 -18.87 -25.73 5.63
CA SER A 159 -18.07 -26.55 6.55
C SER A 159 -17.95 -25.86 7.90
N LEU A 160 -18.66 -26.45 8.86
CA LEU A 160 -18.62 -26.17 10.29
C LEU A 160 -17.18 -26.28 10.82
N THR A 161 -16.53 -25.16 11.12
CA THR A 161 -15.64 -25.01 12.30
C THR A 161 -15.29 -23.53 12.54
N THR A 162 -15.81 -23.00 13.64
CA THR A 162 -15.30 -21.93 14.55
C THR A 162 -14.40 -20.79 14.02
N PRO A 163 -14.72 -19.51 14.33
CA PRO A 163 -13.90 -18.35 13.94
C PRO A 163 -12.70 -18.15 14.89
N PRO A 164 -11.54 -17.68 14.41
CA PRO A 164 -10.56 -16.99 15.24
C PRO A 164 -10.57 -15.47 15.00
N PRO A 165 -10.05 -14.68 15.97
CA PRO A 165 -10.19 -13.23 15.98
C PRO A 165 -9.21 -12.53 15.04
N SER A 166 -9.62 -11.31 14.68
CA SER A 166 -8.94 -10.27 13.91
C SER A 166 -7.46 -10.02 14.23
N THR A 167 -6.60 -10.15 13.22
CA THR A 167 -5.30 -9.44 13.11
C THR A 167 -4.94 -9.27 11.64
N THR A 168 -5.29 -8.12 11.07
CA THR A 168 -5.16 -7.80 9.64
C THR A 168 -3.81 -7.13 9.35
N GLN A 169 -2.78 -7.92 9.08
CA GLN A 169 -1.56 -7.50 8.38
C GLN A 169 -0.71 -8.66 7.82
N ALA A 170 -1.08 -9.92 8.08
CA ALA A 170 -0.42 -11.13 7.54
C ALA A 170 -1.16 -11.77 6.33
N ASN A 171 -2.21 -11.13 5.80
CA ASN A 171 -3.17 -11.81 4.92
C ASN A 171 -2.78 -11.84 3.43
N THR A 172 -1.92 -10.94 2.94
CA THR A 172 -1.49 -10.99 1.52
C THR A 172 -0.51 -12.14 1.29
N SER A 173 0.46 -12.31 2.19
CA SER A 173 1.38 -13.46 2.16
C SER A 173 0.65 -14.76 2.44
N ALA A 174 -0.24 -14.84 3.43
CA ALA A 174 -1.05 -16.05 3.67
C ALA A 174 -1.94 -16.43 2.47
N LYS A 175 -2.54 -15.43 1.80
CA LYS A 175 -3.33 -15.66 0.57
C LYS A 175 -2.46 -16.16 -0.57
N LEU A 176 -1.28 -15.57 -0.76
CA LEU A 176 -0.35 -15.96 -1.81
C LEU A 176 0.26 -17.35 -1.54
N ILE A 177 0.56 -17.68 -0.28
CA ILE A 177 0.96 -19.02 0.16
C ILE A 177 -0.12 -20.04 -0.16
N SER A 178 -1.38 -19.73 0.14
CA SER A 178 -2.52 -20.59 -0.19
C SER A 178 -2.68 -20.80 -1.70
N GLN A 179 -2.50 -19.74 -2.50
CA GLN A 179 -2.56 -19.82 -3.96
C GLN A 179 -1.41 -20.67 -4.52
N ILE A 180 -0.18 -20.46 -4.06
CA ILE A 180 0.98 -21.26 -4.49
C ILE A 180 0.78 -22.73 -4.13
N THR A 181 0.26 -23.01 -2.93
CA THR A 181 -0.06 -24.38 -2.49
C THR A 181 -1.11 -25.02 -3.41
N GLY A 182 -2.18 -24.29 -3.74
CA GLY A 182 -3.20 -24.73 -4.69
C GLY A 182 -2.64 -24.98 -6.09
N ASN A 183 -1.74 -24.13 -6.58
CA ASN A 183 -1.13 -24.26 -7.89
C ASN A 183 -0.15 -25.44 -7.94
N PHE A 184 0.59 -25.72 -6.86
CA PHE A 184 1.39 -26.94 -6.73
C PHE A 184 0.52 -28.20 -6.83
N ILE A 185 -0.56 -28.27 -6.06
CA ILE A 185 -1.48 -29.43 -6.07
C ILE A 185 -2.07 -29.60 -7.48
N THR A 186 -2.54 -28.51 -8.08
CA THR A 186 -3.14 -28.52 -9.43
C THR A 186 -2.13 -28.98 -10.49
N CYS A 187 -0.89 -28.48 -10.47
CA CYS A 187 0.18 -28.94 -11.36
C CYS A 187 0.50 -30.42 -11.16
N MET A 188 0.66 -30.87 -9.92
CA MET A 188 0.97 -32.27 -9.61
C MET A 188 -0.15 -33.21 -10.07
N ASP A 189 -1.41 -32.81 -9.87
CA ASP A 189 -2.57 -33.60 -10.27
C ASP A 189 -2.73 -33.63 -11.80
N ALA A 190 -2.46 -32.52 -12.49
CA ALA A 190 -2.45 -32.50 -13.96
C ALA A 190 -1.43 -33.51 -14.53
N VAL A 191 -0.21 -33.55 -13.97
CA VAL A 191 0.81 -34.54 -14.37
C VAL A 191 0.35 -35.97 -14.08
N LYS A 192 -0.23 -36.23 -12.90
CA LYS A 192 -0.80 -37.55 -12.54
C LYS A 192 -1.98 -37.97 -13.43
N LEU A 193 -2.75 -37.02 -13.93
CA LEU A 193 -3.88 -37.23 -14.85
C LEU A 193 -3.44 -37.40 -16.31
N ASN A 194 -2.13 -37.57 -16.57
CA ASN A 194 -1.55 -37.70 -17.92
C ASN A 194 -1.70 -36.45 -18.80
N TYR A 195 -1.66 -35.24 -18.22
CA TYR A 195 -1.61 -34.02 -19.02
C TYR A 195 -0.17 -33.86 -19.53
N LYS A 196 0.04 -34.14 -20.82
CA LYS A 196 1.38 -34.24 -21.42
C LYS A 196 1.69 -33.18 -22.45
N THR A 197 0.70 -32.40 -22.87
CA THR A 197 0.87 -31.42 -23.94
C THR A 197 1.38 -30.09 -23.40
N LYS A 198 2.15 -29.38 -24.23
CA LYS A 198 2.60 -28.01 -23.95
C LYS A 198 1.45 -27.08 -23.56
N SER A 199 0.34 -27.12 -24.29
CA SER A 199 -0.82 -26.24 -24.03
C SER A 199 -1.48 -26.47 -22.67
N GLN A 200 -1.33 -27.67 -22.09
CA GLN A 200 -1.89 -28.02 -20.79
C GLN A 200 -0.93 -27.72 -19.64
N LEU A 201 0.36 -28.05 -19.80
CA LEU A 201 1.35 -27.89 -18.73
C LEU A 201 1.92 -26.47 -18.65
N HIS A 202 2.07 -25.78 -19.79
CA HIS A 202 2.68 -24.45 -19.83
C HIS A 202 1.90 -23.40 -19.03
N PRO A 203 0.56 -23.27 -19.14
CA PRO A 203 -0.19 -22.30 -18.34
C PRO A 203 -0.06 -22.56 -16.84
N LEU A 204 -0.15 -23.82 -16.42
CA LEU A 204 -0.07 -24.23 -15.02
C LEU A 204 1.31 -23.96 -14.41
N LEU A 205 2.38 -24.34 -15.12
CA LEU A 205 3.75 -24.08 -14.67
C LEU A 205 4.09 -22.59 -14.70
N SER A 206 3.63 -21.85 -15.71
CA SER A 206 3.85 -20.41 -15.82
C SER A 206 3.20 -19.67 -14.65
N GLU A 207 1.94 -20.00 -14.32
CA GLU A 207 1.22 -19.40 -13.21
C GLU A 207 1.89 -19.71 -11.86
N LEU A 208 2.34 -20.96 -11.67
CA LEU A 208 3.08 -21.38 -10.48
C LEU A 208 4.39 -20.58 -10.31
N VAL A 209 5.17 -20.43 -11.38
CA VAL A 209 6.45 -19.70 -11.34
C VAL A 209 6.26 -18.20 -11.10
N VAL A 210 5.24 -17.58 -11.71
CA VAL A 210 4.91 -16.16 -11.48
C VAL A 210 4.50 -15.93 -10.03
N ASN A 211 3.57 -16.73 -9.49
CA ASN A 211 3.12 -16.58 -8.11
C ASN A 211 4.27 -16.82 -7.10
N LEU A 212 5.17 -17.76 -7.40
CA LEU A 212 6.40 -17.97 -6.62
C LEU A 212 7.36 -16.76 -6.67
N ASN A 213 7.50 -16.10 -7.83
CA ASN A 213 8.30 -14.89 -7.95
C ASN A 213 7.70 -13.73 -7.15
N ASP A 214 6.39 -13.52 -7.26
CA ASP A 214 5.68 -12.48 -6.54
C ASP A 214 5.82 -12.66 -5.02
N LEU A 215 5.79 -13.90 -4.50
CA LEU A 215 6.00 -14.14 -3.07
C LEU A 215 7.41 -13.78 -2.61
N VAL A 216 8.42 -14.11 -3.41
CA VAL A 216 9.83 -13.81 -3.10
C VAL A 216 10.10 -12.30 -3.13
N GLU A 217 9.41 -11.53 -3.97
CA GLU A 217 9.55 -10.07 -4.03
C GLU A 217 8.82 -9.35 -2.89
N ASN A 218 7.71 -9.89 -2.39
CA ASN A 218 6.91 -9.28 -1.31
C ASN A 218 7.47 -9.56 0.10
N GLU A 219 8.11 -10.70 0.32
CA GLU A 219 8.75 -11.02 1.61
C GLU A 219 10.13 -10.33 1.71
N GLN A 220 10.15 -9.13 2.33
CA GLN A 220 11.33 -8.27 2.50
C GLN A 220 12.63 -9.06 2.76
N HIS A 221 13.51 -9.12 1.76
CA HIS A 221 14.92 -9.53 1.88
C HIS A 221 15.21 -10.95 2.39
N LYS A 222 14.42 -11.97 2.03
CA LYS A 222 14.90 -13.36 2.09
C LYS A 222 15.29 -13.79 0.68
N SER A 223 16.61 -13.91 0.43
CA SER A 223 17.15 -14.52 -0.79
C SER A 223 16.74 -15.99 -0.82
N LEU A 224 15.49 -16.24 -1.21
CA LEU A 224 14.87 -17.55 -1.32
C LEU A 224 15.17 -18.11 -2.71
N GLU A 225 16.47 -18.26 -2.99
CA GLU A 225 16.91 -19.27 -3.96
C GLU A 225 16.73 -20.66 -3.32
N PHE A 226 15.47 -21.09 -3.15
CA PHE A 226 15.24 -22.50 -2.84
C PHE A 226 15.44 -23.31 -4.14
N SER A 227 16.16 -24.42 -4.03
CA SER A 227 16.59 -25.26 -5.16
C SER A 227 15.45 -25.65 -6.12
N GLY A 228 14.20 -25.69 -5.64
CA GLY A 228 13.02 -26.00 -6.44
C GLY A 228 12.69 -24.98 -7.54
N LYS A 229 12.96 -23.69 -7.32
CA LYS A 229 12.60 -22.63 -8.29
C LYS A 229 13.36 -22.77 -9.60
N SER A 230 14.67 -22.97 -9.53
CA SER A 230 15.53 -23.14 -10.70
C SER A 230 15.10 -24.35 -11.55
N LYS A 231 14.71 -25.44 -10.89
CA LYS A 231 14.17 -26.64 -11.55
C LYS A 231 12.84 -26.36 -12.27
N LEU A 232 11.91 -25.65 -11.63
CA LEU A 232 10.63 -25.28 -12.25
C LEU A 232 10.82 -24.39 -13.49
N ILE A 233 11.75 -23.43 -13.44
CA ILE A 233 12.10 -22.59 -14.59
C ILE A 233 12.69 -23.44 -15.72
N ASN A 234 13.57 -24.39 -15.41
CA ASN A 234 14.13 -25.29 -16.42
C ASN A 234 13.04 -26.15 -17.07
N TRP A 235 12.07 -26.64 -16.28
CA TRP A 235 10.90 -27.33 -16.80
C TRP A 235 10.00 -26.44 -17.65
N LEU A 236 9.80 -25.18 -17.28
CA LEU A 236 9.05 -24.22 -18.08
C LEU A 236 9.73 -23.98 -19.45
N ILE A 237 11.07 -23.84 -19.46
CA ILE A 237 11.85 -23.70 -20.70
C ILE A 237 11.74 -24.98 -21.54
N LYS A 238 11.88 -26.16 -20.92
CA LYS A 238 11.77 -27.46 -21.60
C LYS A 238 10.38 -27.65 -22.21
N VAL A 239 9.31 -27.29 -21.49
CA VAL A 239 7.93 -27.36 -21.97
C VAL A 239 7.65 -26.33 -23.06
N ASN A 240 8.23 -25.13 -22.98
CA ASN A 240 8.09 -24.11 -24.02
C ASN A 240 8.80 -24.50 -25.33
N ASN A 241 9.95 -25.18 -25.24
CA ASN A 241 10.73 -25.66 -26.38
C ASN A 241 10.13 -26.90 -27.08
N LEU A 242 9.08 -27.51 -26.52
CA LEU A 242 8.32 -28.54 -27.23
C LEU A 242 7.59 -27.91 -28.42
N GLN A 243 7.55 -28.64 -29.54
CA GLN A 243 6.73 -28.25 -30.68
C GLN A 243 5.25 -28.38 -30.34
N ASP A 244 4.41 -27.57 -30.99
CA ASP A 244 2.96 -27.60 -30.74
C ASP A 244 2.40 -28.98 -31.13
N GLY A 245 1.83 -29.68 -30.14
CA GLY A 245 1.33 -31.05 -30.28
C GLY A 245 2.32 -32.16 -29.87
N GLN A 246 3.55 -31.82 -29.49
CA GLN A 246 4.50 -32.77 -28.91
C GLN A 246 4.18 -33.00 -27.42
N GLU A 247 4.13 -34.26 -27.02
CA GLU A 247 3.93 -34.68 -25.63
C GLU A 247 5.26 -34.83 -24.89
N ILE A 248 5.26 -34.52 -23.59
CA ILE A 248 6.34 -34.88 -22.69
C ILE A 248 6.43 -36.40 -22.56
N ASP A 249 7.65 -36.94 -22.57
CA ASP A 249 7.88 -38.37 -22.39
C ASP A 249 7.34 -38.81 -21.01
N PRO A 250 6.74 -40.01 -20.88
CA PRO A 250 6.30 -40.52 -19.58
C PRO A 250 7.41 -40.54 -18.52
N ASN A 251 8.66 -40.83 -18.90
CA ASN A 251 9.79 -40.79 -17.97
C ASN A 251 10.11 -39.34 -17.54
N ASP A 252 9.96 -38.38 -18.45
CA ASP A 252 10.11 -36.95 -18.12
C ASP A 252 8.97 -36.44 -17.22
N ALA A 253 7.75 -36.97 -17.36
CA ALA A 253 6.63 -36.66 -16.49
C ALA A 253 6.87 -37.12 -15.04
N ASP A 254 7.47 -38.29 -14.85
CA ASP A 254 7.85 -38.80 -13.53
C ASP A 254 8.96 -37.95 -12.88
N ILE A 255 9.95 -37.50 -13.68
CA ILE A 255 11.00 -36.59 -13.19
C ILE A 255 10.41 -35.22 -12.84
N LEU A 256 9.49 -34.69 -13.67
CA LEU A 256 8.78 -33.43 -13.39
C LEU A 256 7.99 -33.53 -12.08
N LEU A 257 7.30 -34.65 -11.84
CA LEU A 257 6.54 -34.85 -10.61
C LEU A 257 7.45 -34.90 -9.36
N ASN A 258 8.60 -35.55 -9.47
CA ASN A 258 9.59 -35.59 -8.38
C ASN A 258 10.24 -34.22 -8.11
N ASP A 259 10.51 -33.45 -9.17
CA ASP A 259 11.02 -32.08 -9.04
C ASP A 259 9.96 -31.12 -8.46
N LEU A 260 8.68 -31.30 -8.81
CA LEU A 260 7.56 -30.58 -8.20
C LEU A 260 7.43 -30.89 -6.71
N ASP A 261 7.53 -32.16 -6.30
CA ASP A 261 7.51 -32.57 -4.88
C ASP A 261 8.72 -32.00 -4.11
N THR A 262 9.91 -32.04 -4.72
CA THR A 262 11.11 -31.43 -4.14
C THR A 262 10.95 -29.91 -4.00
N ALA A 263 10.38 -29.25 -5.00
CA ALA A 263 10.12 -27.81 -4.97
C ALA A 263 9.05 -27.44 -3.93
N TYR A 264 8.00 -28.23 -3.79
CA TYR A 264 6.95 -28.04 -2.79
C TYR A 264 7.50 -28.21 -1.36
N LYS A 265 8.31 -29.24 -1.11
CA LYS A 265 9.00 -29.42 0.18
C LYS A 265 9.94 -28.25 0.48
N GLY A 266 10.74 -27.83 -0.51
CA GLY A 266 11.63 -26.68 -0.38
C GLY A 266 10.88 -25.37 -0.10
N PHE A 267 9.71 -25.19 -0.73
CA PHE A 267 8.80 -24.08 -0.46
C PHE A 267 8.23 -24.16 0.96
N TYR A 268 7.76 -25.32 1.41
CA TYR A 268 7.23 -25.49 2.76
C TYR A 268 8.28 -25.23 3.84
N THR A 269 9.51 -25.75 3.68
CA THR A 269 10.64 -25.44 4.58
C THR A 269 11.04 -23.97 4.55
N SER A 270 10.82 -23.27 3.43
CA SER A 270 11.08 -21.83 3.32
C SER A 270 10.10 -20.98 4.14
N LEU A 271 8.88 -21.49 4.33
CA LEU A 271 7.80 -20.85 5.11
C LEU A 271 7.92 -21.11 6.62
N GLU A 272 8.67 -22.14 7.02
CA GLU A 272 9.07 -22.39 8.42
C GLU A 272 10.20 -21.44 8.87
#